data_AF-A0A1J0ACJ3-F1
#
_entry.id   AF-A0A1J0ACJ3-F1
#
_cell.length_a   1.000
_cell.length_b   1.000
_cell.length_c   1.000
_cell.angle_alpha   90.00
_cell.angle_beta   90.00
_cell.angle_gamma   90.00
#
_symmetry.space_group_name_H-M   'P 1'
#
loop_
_entity.id
_entity.type
_entity.pdbx_description
1 polymer ?
#
loop_
_entity_poly.entity_id
_entity_poly.type
_entity_poly.pdbx_seq_one_letter_code
_entity_poly.pdbx_strand_id
1 'polypeptide(L)'
;MVKATLAIFLAFIPQMAMAQTPVELLKLKLQSDNQVVRDIRFYGTDIDPNTSAVDEQFTLTIDGQNVPINPELARRLEGLRRSFSYDSLSGGIQVGQPGSPMCLMAGPARGMILETRYLTYENYKITNSGMKPVLTVAQNCLFTSKISPQNATAREEARAALEILFTLSHSLPQGS
;
A
#
# COMPACT_ATOMS: atom_id res chain seq x y z
N MET A 1 18.67 2.16 -69.53
CA MET A 1 18.82 1.06 -68.55
C MET A 1 19.03 1.68 -67.18
N VAL A 2 18.05 1.61 -66.27
CA VAL A 2 18.25 1.96 -64.86
C VAL A 2 17.56 0.85 -64.05
N LYS A 3 18.36 0.06 -63.33
CA LYS A 3 17.90 -0.94 -62.37
C LYS A 3 17.56 -0.20 -61.06
N ALA A 4 16.29 -0.20 -60.67
CA ALA A 4 15.88 0.21 -59.33
C ALA A 4 15.66 -1.06 -58.50
N THR A 5 16.60 -1.33 -57.60
CA THR A 5 16.50 -2.41 -56.62
C THR A 5 15.70 -1.91 -55.42
N LEU A 6 14.48 -2.42 -55.25
CA LEU A 6 13.62 -2.12 -54.11
C LEU A 6 14.01 -3.06 -52.96
N ALA A 7 14.75 -2.55 -51.97
CA ALA A 7 15.04 -3.28 -50.74
C ALA A 7 13.91 -3.04 -49.73
N ILE A 8 13.08 -4.07 -49.51
CA ILE A 8 12.07 -4.06 -48.46
C ILE A 8 12.79 -4.37 -47.13
N PHE A 9 13.08 -3.35 -46.35
CA PHE A 9 13.47 -3.52 -44.95
C PHE A 9 12.22 -3.86 -44.13
N LEU A 10 12.05 -5.15 -43.79
CA LEU A 10 11.15 -5.60 -42.75
C LEU A 10 11.69 -5.09 -41.41
N ALA A 11 11.19 -3.93 -40.98
CA ALA A 11 11.41 -3.44 -39.63
C ALA A 11 10.69 -4.39 -38.66
N PHE A 12 11.46 -5.26 -38.01
CA PHE A 12 11.05 -5.94 -36.79
C PHE A 12 10.83 -4.87 -35.72
N ILE A 13 9.57 -4.50 -35.48
CA ILE A 13 9.20 -3.72 -34.30
C ILE A 13 9.21 -4.73 -33.14
N PRO A 14 10.13 -4.65 -32.17
CA PRO A 14 10.01 -5.48 -30.98
C PRO A 14 8.70 -5.09 -30.30
N GLN A 15 7.81 -6.07 -30.10
CA GLN A 15 6.66 -5.91 -29.23
C GLN A 15 7.20 -5.62 -27.83
N MET A 16 7.31 -4.33 -27.48
CA MET A 16 7.50 -3.94 -26.10
C MET A 16 6.29 -4.47 -25.34
N ALA A 17 6.52 -5.51 -24.53
CA ALA A 17 5.60 -5.87 -23.48
C ALA A 17 5.30 -4.59 -22.70
N MET A 18 4.04 -4.14 -22.73
CA MET A 18 3.61 -2.99 -21.95
C MET A 18 3.81 -3.36 -20.49
N ALA A 19 4.91 -2.90 -19.89
CA ALA A 19 5.13 -3.03 -18.46
C ALA A 19 3.92 -2.38 -17.78
N GLN A 20 3.10 -3.19 -17.12
CA GLN A 20 1.92 -2.71 -16.41
C GLN A 20 2.38 -1.64 -15.43
N THR A 21 1.73 -0.47 -15.46
CA THR A 21 2.11 0.64 -14.56
C THR A 21 1.80 0.22 -13.13
N PRO A 22 2.80 0.24 -12.22
CA PRO A 22 2.58 -0.20 -10.86
C PRO A 22 1.53 0.67 -10.15
N VAL A 23 0.66 0.02 -9.41
CA VAL A 23 -0.46 0.61 -8.68
C VAL A 23 -0.16 0.59 -7.18
N GLU A 24 -0.36 1.71 -6.48
CA GLU A 24 -0.16 1.79 -5.03
C GLU A 24 -1.21 0.93 -4.32
N LEU A 25 -0.78 -0.07 -3.55
CA LEU A 25 -1.66 -1.04 -2.88
C LEU A 25 -1.76 -0.77 -1.38
N LEU A 26 -0.63 -0.49 -0.73
CA LEU A 26 -0.56 -0.14 0.69
C LEU A 26 0.30 1.09 0.88
N LYS A 27 -0.03 1.88 1.91
CA LYS A 27 0.75 3.02 2.33
C LYS A 27 0.78 3.13 3.85
N LEU A 28 1.96 3.21 4.43
CA LEU A 28 2.16 3.50 5.85
C LEU A 28 2.77 4.89 6.00
N LYS A 29 2.06 5.76 6.72
CA LYS A 29 2.52 7.10 7.10
C LYS A 29 2.89 7.08 8.57
N LEU A 30 4.10 7.52 8.92
CA LEU A 30 4.43 7.91 10.29
C LEU A 30 4.19 9.41 10.40
N GLN A 31 3.46 9.83 11.42
CA GLN A 31 3.10 11.22 11.64
C GLN A 31 3.69 11.76 12.93
N SER A 32 4.12 13.01 12.86
CA SER A 32 4.42 13.87 14.01
C SER A 32 3.61 15.15 13.82
N ASP A 33 2.68 15.41 14.73
CA ASP A 33 1.57 16.34 14.56
C ASP A 33 0.83 16.08 13.24
N ASN A 34 0.67 17.12 12.41
CA ASN A 34 0.01 17.04 11.12
C ASN A 34 0.99 16.81 9.95
N GLN A 35 2.25 16.45 10.25
CA GLN A 35 3.28 16.22 9.24
C GLN A 35 3.61 14.73 9.10
N VAL A 36 3.75 14.28 7.86
CA VAL A 36 4.25 12.94 7.55
C VAL A 36 5.78 12.98 7.63
N VAL A 37 6.36 12.25 8.58
CA VAL A 37 7.82 12.17 8.81
C VAL A 37 8.45 10.94 8.16
N ARG A 38 7.63 9.96 7.77
CA ARG A 38 8.04 8.79 7.00
C ARG A 38 6.89 8.34 6.10
N ASP A 39 7.17 8.05 4.84
CA ASP A 39 6.20 7.56 3.86
C ASP A 39 6.69 6.25 3.25
N ILE A 40 6.05 5.13 3.60
CA ILE A 40 6.34 3.81 3.05
C ILE A 40 5.18 3.41 2.13
N ARG A 41 5.48 3.02 0.89
CA ARG A 41 4.47 2.64 -0.11
C ARG A 41 4.83 1.32 -0.75
N PHE A 42 3.83 0.47 -0.87
CA PHE A 42 3.92 -0.84 -1.50
C PHE A 42 3.03 -0.84 -2.74
N TYR A 43 3.61 -1.23 -3.87
CA TYR A 43 2.95 -1.25 -5.17
C TYR A 43 2.92 -2.67 -5.72
N GLY A 44 1.89 -2.95 -6.50
CA GLY A 44 1.75 -4.16 -7.30
C GLY A 44 1.44 -3.85 -8.75
N THR A 45 1.21 -4.87 -9.55
CA THR A 45 0.84 -4.76 -10.97
C THR A 45 -0.67 -4.95 -11.20
N ASP A 46 -1.35 -5.65 -10.27
CA ASP A 46 -2.79 -5.78 -10.21
C ASP A 46 -3.34 -5.09 -8.95
N ILE A 47 -4.55 -4.54 -9.04
CA ILE A 47 -5.26 -3.97 -7.90
C ILE A 47 -6.09 -5.02 -7.14
N ASP A 48 -6.52 -6.11 -7.79
CA ASP A 48 -7.45 -7.08 -7.21
C ASP A 48 -6.71 -8.11 -6.34
N PRO A 49 -6.91 -8.13 -5.01
CA PRO A 49 -6.24 -9.10 -4.13
C PRO A 49 -6.85 -10.51 -4.20
N ASN A 50 -7.88 -10.73 -5.02
CA ASN A 50 -8.50 -12.04 -5.23
C ASN A 50 -8.01 -12.72 -6.50
N THR A 51 -7.32 -12.01 -7.38
CA THR A 51 -6.61 -12.60 -8.51
C THR A 51 -5.20 -12.97 -8.05
N SER A 52 -4.59 -13.94 -8.72
CA SER A 52 -3.18 -14.24 -8.56
C SER A 52 -2.58 -14.21 -9.94
N ALA A 53 -2.07 -13.05 -10.35
CA ALA A 53 -1.36 -12.94 -11.61
C ALA A 53 -0.05 -13.74 -11.50
N VAL A 54 0.23 -14.55 -12.52
CA VAL A 54 1.44 -15.40 -12.55
C VAL A 54 2.71 -14.54 -12.64
N ASP A 55 2.58 -13.34 -13.18
CA ASP A 55 3.62 -12.34 -13.42
C ASP A 55 3.52 -11.15 -12.46
N GLU A 56 2.86 -11.30 -11.31
CA GLU A 56 2.69 -10.22 -10.35
C GLU A 56 4.05 -9.74 -9.80
N GLN A 57 4.35 -8.47 -10.06
CA GLN A 57 5.54 -7.80 -9.55
C GLN A 57 5.17 -6.82 -8.45
N PHE A 58 5.98 -6.81 -7.40
CA PHE A 58 5.82 -5.90 -6.27
C PHE A 58 7.04 -5.01 -6.12
N THR A 59 6.80 -3.75 -5.75
CA THR A 59 7.85 -2.79 -5.42
C THR A 59 7.53 -2.08 -4.13
N LEU A 60 8.58 -1.60 -3.45
CA LEU A 60 8.46 -0.86 -2.20
C LEU A 60 9.26 0.43 -2.34
N THR A 61 8.66 1.55 -1.93
CA THR A 61 9.38 2.81 -1.75
C THR A 61 9.35 3.24 -0.30
N ILE A 62 10.46 3.76 0.20
CA ILE A 62 10.55 4.45 1.50
C ILE A 62 11.05 5.86 1.23
N ASP A 63 10.24 6.85 1.60
CA ASP A 63 10.48 8.28 1.34
C ASP A 63 10.80 8.58 -0.13
N GLY A 64 10.11 7.87 -1.04
CA GLY A 64 10.28 7.98 -2.49
C GLY A 64 11.44 7.19 -3.08
N GLN A 65 12.30 6.58 -2.25
CA GLN A 65 13.41 5.75 -2.72
C GLN A 65 12.97 4.30 -2.87
N ASN A 66 13.29 3.66 -3.99
CA ASN A 66 13.03 2.25 -4.20
C ASN A 66 13.89 1.38 -3.28
N VAL A 67 13.27 0.39 -2.65
CA VAL A 67 13.90 -0.50 -1.68
C VAL A 67 13.63 -1.94 -2.11
N PRO A 68 14.64 -2.82 -2.12
CA PRO A 68 14.41 -4.23 -2.42
C PRO A 68 13.50 -4.84 -1.36
N ILE A 69 12.46 -5.52 -1.81
CA ILE A 69 11.56 -6.30 -0.94
C ILE A 69 11.74 -7.78 -1.24
N ASN A 70 11.84 -8.59 -0.19
CA ASN A 70 11.86 -10.05 -0.33
C ASN A 70 10.52 -10.51 -0.94
N PRO A 71 10.52 -11.36 -1.99
CA PRO A 71 9.29 -11.84 -2.64
C PRO A 71 8.28 -12.51 -1.70
N GLU A 72 8.74 -13.25 -0.69
CA GLU A 72 7.89 -13.88 0.33
C GLU A 72 7.20 -12.82 1.20
N LEU A 73 7.93 -11.76 1.60
CA LEU A 73 7.34 -10.65 2.34
C LEU A 73 6.36 -9.85 1.50
N ALA A 74 6.66 -9.65 0.21
CA ALA A 74 5.73 -9.00 -0.72
C ALA A 74 4.43 -9.79 -0.87
N ARG A 75 4.52 -11.11 -1.08
CA ARG A 75 3.37 -12.02 -1.15
C ARG A 75 2.59 -12.07 0.16
N ARG A 76 3.29 -11.96 1.30
CA ARG A 76 2.63 -11.87 2.62
C ARG A 76 1.86 -10.56 2.78
N LEU A 77 2.43 -9.42 2.41
CA LEU A 77 1.73 -8.14 2.40
C LEU A 77 0.50 -8.18 1.51
N GLU A 78 0.63 -8.78 0.33
CA GLU A 78 -0.48 -8.98 -0.60
C GLU A 78 -1.60 -9.86 0.00
N GLY A 79 -1.24 -10.98 0.61
CA GLY A 79 -2.20 -11.86 1.27
C GLY A 79 -2.95 -11.16 2.42
N LEU A 80 -2.22 -10.41 3.26
CA LEU A 80 -2.80 -9.67 4.38
C LEU A 80 -3.75 -8.56 3.91
N ARG A 81 -3.41 -7.82 2.84
CA ARG A 81 -4.24 -6.68 2.42
C ARG A 81 -5.64 -7.07 2.00
N ARG A 82 -5.83 -8.31 1.53
CA ARG A 82 -7.13 -8.81 1.06
C ARG A 82 -8.23 -8.56 2.08
N SER A 83 -8.00 -8.90 3.35
CA SER A 83 -9.05 -8.86 4.38
C SER A 83 -9.50 -7.46 4.80
N PHE A 84 -8.73 -6.43 4.47
CA PHE A 84 -9.05 -5.04 4.81
C PHE A 84 -9.17 -4.11 3.59
N SER A 85 -9.22 -4.65 2.38
CA SER A 85 -9.34 -3.86 1.14
C SER A 85 -10.79 -3.62 0.68
N TYR A 86 -11.80 -4.23 1.31
CA TYR A 86 -13.22 -3.99 0.96
C TYR A 86 -14.17 -4.40 2.09
N ASP A 87 -15.39 -3.85 2.09
CA ASP A 87 -16.29 -3.85 3.25
C ASP A 87 -16.71 -5.25 3.69
N SER A 88 -16.92 -6.18 2.76
CA SER A 88 -17.41 -7.53 3.07
C SER A 88 -16.41 -8.36 3.89
N LEU A 89 -15.10 -8.09 3.78
CA LEU A 89 -14.08 -8.73 4.62
C LEU A 89 -13.70 -7.88 5.83
N SER A 90 -13.63 -6.56 5.66
CA SER A 90 -13.24 -5.67 6.76
C SER A 90 -14.35 -5.45 7.79
N GLY A 91 -15.60 -5.83 7.45
CA GLY A 91 -16.81 -5.44 8.18
C GLY A 91 -17.09 -3.94 8.09
N GLY A 92 -16.52 -3.26 7.09
CA GLY A 92 -16.42 -1.80 7.04
C GLY A 92 -15.28 -1.22 7.91
N ILE A 93 -14.98 0.05 7.68
CA ILE A 93 -13.97 0.80 8.44
C ILE A 93 -14.67 1.72 9.44
N GLN A 94 -14.40 1.50 10.73
CA GLN A 94 -14.93 2.35 11.80
C GLN A 94 -14.02 3.55 12.02
N VAL A 95 -14.64 4.71 12.22
CA VAL A 95 -13.98 5.93 12.69
C VAL A 95 -14.52 6.23 14.10
N GLY A 96 -13.71 5.95 15.11
CA GLY A 96 -14.01 6.23 16.50
C GLY A 96 -14.12 7.73 16.76
N GLN A 97 -14.94 8.11 17.74
CA GLN A 97 -14.99 9.51 18.21
C GLN A 97 -13.69 9.89 18.92
N PRO A 98 -13.29 11.18 18.95
CA PRO A 98 -12.26 11.62 19.85
C PRO A 98 -12.67 11.28 21.28
N GLY A 99 -11.97 10.31 21.89
CA GLY A 99 -11.90 10.31 23.34
C GLY A 99 -11.21 11.61 23.77
N SER A 100 -11.56 12.14 24.94
CA SER A 100 -10.73 13.14 25.63
C SER A 100 -9.70 12.39 26.47
N PRO A 101 -8.49 12.05 25.96
CA PRO A 101 -7.45 11.63 26.86
C PRO A 101 -7.02 12.88 27.66
N MET A 102 -7.08 12.81 28.98
CA MET A 102 -6.22 13.64 29.83
C MET A 102 -4.77 13.19 29.61
N CYS A 103 -4.19 13.54 28.47
CA CYS A 103 -2.79 13.27 28.17
C CYS A 103 -1.95 14.43 28.71
N LEU A 104 -1.16 14.17 29.75
CA LEU A 104 -0.30 15.17 30.40
C LEU A 104 1.10 15.26 29.77
N MET A 105 1.29 14.71 28.57
CA MET A 105 2.56 14.78 27.86
C MET A 105 2.70 16.11 27.11
N ALA A 106 3.89 16.70 27.18
CA ALA A 106 4.31 17.79 26.30
C ALA A 106 4.96 17.22 25.03
N GLY A 107 4.86 17.93 23.91
CA GLY A 107 5.49 17.57 22.63
C GLY A 107 4.48 17.25 21.52
N PRO A 108 4.97 16.69 20.40
CA PRO A 108 4.13 16.45 19.24
C PRO A 108 3.29 15.18 19.37
N ALA A 109 2.10 15.16 18.77
CA ALA A 109 1.29 13.96 18.63
C ALA A 109 1.94 12.99 17.63
N ARG A 110 2.24 11.76 18.03
CA ARG A 110 2.93 10.78 17.17
C ARG A 110 2.12 9.52 16.95
N GLY A 111 2.00 9.10 15.70
CA GLY A 111 1.23 7.94 15.33
C GLY A 111 1.52 7.43 13.93
N MET A 112 0.80 6.39 13.56
CA MET A 112 0.92 5.70 12.29
C MET A 112 -0.44 5.58 11.63
N ILE A 113 -0.50 5.78 10.32
CA ILE A 113 -1.69 5.57 9.50
C ILE A 113 -1.35 4.56 8.41
N LEU A 114 -2.03 3.41 8.43
CA LEU A 114 -2.06 2.46 7.33
C LEU A 114 -3.25 2.79 6.42
N GLU A 115 -2.94 2.97 5.15
CA GLU A 115 -3.90 3.11 4.06
C GLU A 115 -3.77 1.91 3.13
N THR A 116 -4.90 1.50 2.55
CA THR A 116 -4.95 0.47 1.50
C THR A 116 -5.67 1.03 0.29
N ARG A 117 -5.40 0.48 -0.89
CA ARG A 117 -6.27 0.65 -2.05
C ARG A 117 -7.57 -0.09 -1.79
N TYR A 118 -8.56 0.67 -1.33
CA TYR A 118 -9.89 0.17 -1.03
C TYR A 118 -10.67 -0.02 -2.33
N LEU A 119 -11.39 -1.13 -2.44
CA LEU A 119 -12.08 -1.56 -3.64
C LEU A 119 -13.59 -1.59 -3.41
N THR A 120 -14.35 -1.18 -4.42
CA THR A 120 -15.79 -1.39 -4.49
C THR A 120 -16.07 -2.38 -5.61
N TYR A 121 -16.83 -3.43 -5.28
CA TYR A 121 -17.23 -4.47 -6.23
C TYR A 121 -18.72 -4.38 -6.56
N GLU A 122 -19.05 -4.45 -7.84
CA GLU A 122 -20.41 -4.68 -8.33
C GLU A 122 -20.36 -5.79 -9.38
N ASN A 123 -21.23 -6.80 -9.25
CA ASN A 123 -21.28 -7.94 -10.17
C ASN A 123 -19.90 -8.59 -10.42
N TYR A 124 -19.12 -8.81 -9.35
CA TYR A 124 -17.76 -9.38 -9.38
C TYR A 124 -16.73 -8.56 -10.16
N LYS A 125 -17.00 -7.27 -10.41
CA LYS A 125 -16.07 -6.34 -11.04
C LYS A 125 -15.76 -5.17 -10.13
N ILE A 126 -14.52 -4.71 -10.16
CA ILE A 126 -14.11 -3.49 -9.46
C ILE A 126 -14.72 -2.29 -10.20
N THR A 127 -15.60 -1.54 -9.53
CA THR A 127 -16.23 -0.32 -10.06
C THR A 127 -15.58 0.94 -9.53
N ASN A 128 -14.89 0.87 -8.38
CA ASN A 128 -14.15 1.98 -7.81
C ASN A 128 -12.91 1.48 -7.07
N SER A 129 -11.84 2.28 -7.08
CA SER A 129 -10.67 2.05 -6.25
C SER A 129 -10.04 3.36 -5.79
N GLY A 130 -9.56 3.40 -4.55
CA GLY A 130 -8.87 4.57 -4.02
C GLY A 130 -8.14 4.28 -2.72
N MET A 131 -7.07 5.02 -2.44
CA MET A 131 -6.37 4.91 -1.16
C MET A 131 -7.26 5.42 -0.04
N LYS A 132 -7.46 4.59 0.99
CA LYS A 132 -8.28 4.91 2.16
C LYS A 132 -7.56 4.49 3.44
N PRO A 133 -7.58 5.30 4.51
CA PRO A 133 -7.08 4.86 5.80
C PRO A 133 -7.93 3.72 6.36
N VAL A 134 -7.25 2.67 6.82
CA VAL A 134 -7.88 1.46 7.35
C VAL A 134 -7.47 1.16 8.78
N LEU A 135 -6.29 1.59 9.21
CA LEU A 135 -5.83 1.42 10.57
C LEU A 135 -4.99 2.62 11.00
N THR A 136 -5.25 3.13 12.20
CA THR A 136 -4.39 4.12 12.86
C THR A 136 -3.86 3.56 14.17
N VAL A 137 -2.58 3.76 14.48
CA VAL A 137 -1.95 3.32 15.73
C VAL A 137 -1.24 4.50 16.38
N ALA A 138 -1.53 4.76 17.65
CA ALA A 138 -0.87 5.82 18.41
C ALA A 138 0.52 5.36 18.87
N GLN A 139 1.54 6.19 18.70
CA GLN A 139 2.87 5.99 19.31
C GLN A 139 2.99 6.73 20.66
N ASN A 140 2.11 7.69 20.93
CA ASN A 140 2.02 8.39 22.20
C ASN A 140 0.56 8.76 22.51
N CYS A 141 0.24 9.14 23.76
CA CYS A 141 -1.15 9.47 24.14
C CYS A 141 -1.70 10.76 23.52
N LEU A 142 -0.85 11.56 22.87
CA LEU A 142 -1.26 12.78 22.18
C LEU A 142 -1.89 12.48 20.82
N PHE A 143 -1.54 11.35 20.20
CA PHE A 143 -2.13 10.91 18.95
C PHE A 143 -3.42 10.13 19.17
N THR A 144 -4.48 10.49 18.47
CA THR A 144 -5.74 9.77 18.58
C THR A 144 -5.86 8.67 17.52
N SER A 145 -5.71 7.41 17.95
CA SER A 145 -6.07 6.25 17.14
C SER A 145 -7.60 6.13 17.06
N LYS A 146 -8.15 6.18 15.84
CA LYS A 146 -9.61 6.21 15.59
C LYS A 146 -10.06 5.30 14.46
N ILE A 147 -9.17 4.94 13.54
CA ILE A 147 -9.52 4.20 12.33
C ILE A 147 -9.13 2.74 12.53
N SER A 148 -10.08 1.82 12.36
CA SER A 148 -9.82 0.38 12.35
C SER A 148 -10.89 -0.41 11.60
N PRO A 149 -10.58 -1.61 11.11
CA PRO A 149 -11.60 -2.53 10.61
C PRO A 149 -12.55 -2.97 11.74
N GLN A 150 -13.83 -3.15 11.43
CA GLN A 150 -14.80 -3.70 12.39
C GLN A 150 -14.57 -5.19 12.63
N ASN A 151 -14.24 -5.93 11.57
CA ASN A 151 -13.88 -7.34 11.66
C ASN A 151 -12.56 -7.52 12.41
N ALA A 152 -12.55 -8.39 13.43
CA ALA A 152 -11.38 -8.62 14.28
C ALA A 152 -10.20 -9.24 13.51
N THR A 153 -10.46 -10.19 12.61
CA THR A 153 -9.43 -10.80 11.76
C THR A 153 -8.82 -9.75 10.83
N ALA A 154 -9.64 -8.96 10.15
CA ALA A 154 -9.16 -7.87 9.29
C ALA A 154 -8.33 -6.84 10.07
N ARG A 155 -8.69 -6.58 11.34
CA ARG A 155 -7.92 -5.68 12.22
C ARG A 155 -6.54 -6.24 12.56
N GLU A 156 -6.45 -7.51 12.92
CA GLU A 156 -5.15 -8.15 13.21
C GLU A 156 -4.29 -8.28 11.96
N GLU A 157 -4.88 -8.57 10.79
CA GLU A 157 -4.14 -8.60 9.53
C GLU A 157 -3.66 -7.21 9.10
N ALA A 158 -4.45 -6.16 9.33
CA ALA A 158 -4.02 -4.78 9.14
C ALA A 158 -2.87 -4.41 10.10
N ARG A 159 -2.90 -4.88 11.35
CA ARG A 159 -1.80 -4.70 12.30
C ARG A 159 -0.53 -5.41 11.82
N ALA A 160 -0.66 -6.66 11.37
CA ALA A 160 0.48 -7.41 10.83
C ALA A 160 1.10 -6.73 9.60
N ALA A 161 0.27 -6.22 8.67
CA ALA A 161 0.76 -5.48 7.51
C ALA A 161 1.48 -4.19 7.93
N LEU A 162 0.93 -3.44 8.89
CA LEU A 162 1.56 -2.26 9.47
C LEU A 162 2.93 -2.59 10.08
N GLU A 163 3.01 -3.65 10.89
CA GLU A 163 4.25 -4.08 11.55
C GLU A 163 5.35 -4.46 10.55
N ILE A 164 4.99 -5.18 9.48
CA ILE A 164 5.92 -5.52 8.40
C ILE A 164 6.47 -4.24 7.74
N LEU A 165 5.58 -3.33 7.32
CA LEU A 165 5.99 -2.07 6.68
C LEU A 165 6.83 -1.19 7.63
N PHE A 166 6.47 -1.14 8.91
CA PHE A 166 7.21 -0.39 9.92
C PHE A 166 8.60 -0.97 10.15
N THR A 167 8.74 -2.30 10.20
CA THR A 167 10.04 -2.97 10.34
C THR A 167 10.95 -2.68 9.15
N LEU A 168 10.40 -2.74 7.93
CA LEU A 168 11.13 -2.40 6.70
C LEU A 168 11.64 -0.95 6.69
N SER A 169 10.97 -0.03 7.39
CA SER A 169 11.45 1.35 7.50
C SER A 169 12.72 1.51 8.34
N HIS A 170 13.03 0.55 9.22
CA HIS A 170 14.19 0.60 10.12
C HIS A 170 15.40 -0.18 9.57
N SER A 171 15.22 -1.03 8.55
CA SER A 171 16.30 -1.83 7.96
C SER A 171 17.14 -1.10 6.91
N LEU A 172 16.89 0.19 6.66
CA LEU A 172 17.72 1.03 5.82
C LEU A 172 18.71 1.84 6.68
N PRO A 173 20.01 1.86 6.35
CA PRO A 173 20.94 2.75 7.02
C PRO A 173 20.45 4.18 6.86
N GLN A 174 20.28 4.88 7.99
CA GLN A 174 20.08 6.32 7.95
C GLN A 174 21.37 6.90 7.37
N GLY A 175 21.28 7.43 6.15
CA GLY A 175 22.41 8.04 5.46
C GLY A 175 23.09 9.07 6.37
N SER A 176 24.37 8.81 6.62
CA SER A 176 25.39 9.69 7.19
C SER A 176 25.57 10.98 6.40
#